data_AF-A0A239AZD7-F1
#
_entry.id   AF-A0A239AZD7-F1
#
_cell.length_a   1.000
_cell.length_b   1.000
_cell.length_c   1.000
_cell.angle_alpha   90.00
_cell.angle_beta   90.00
_cell.angle_gamma   90.00
#
_symmetry.space_group_name_H-M   'P 1'
#
loop_
_entity.id
_entity.type
_entity.pdbx_description
1 polymer ?
#
loop_
_entity_poly.entity_id
_entity_poly.type
_entity_poly.pdbx_seq_one_letter_code
_entity_poly.pdbx_strand_id
1 'polypeptide(L)' 'MEQVAVFCGNCDCGCPTLYVDEAAPADQRVVLTDDFGQRVRMSSEQFRSLVEEAKAGRLDHV' A
#
# COMPACT_ATOMS: atom_id res chain seq x y z
N MET A 1 -7.76 11.24 -1.87
CA MET A 1 -7.43 9.83 -1.56
C MET A 1 -8.58 8.92 -1.98
N GLU A 2 -8.32 8.05 -2.94
CA GLU A 2 -9.19 6.95 -3.39
C GLU A 2 -8.66 5.63 -2.82
N GLN A 3 -9.55 4.75 -2.34
CA GLN A 3 -9.20 3.45 -1.78
C GLN A 3 -9.15 2.38 -2.88
N VAL A 4 -8.05 1.64 -2.95
CA VAL A 4 -7.83 0.61 -3.97
C VAL A 4 -8.03 -0.80 -3.40
N ALA A 5 -7.51 -1.07 -2.21
CA ALA A 5 -7.59 -2.39 -1.60
C ALA A 5 -7.53 -2.31 -0.07
N VAL A 6 -8.18 -3.26 0.60
CA VAL A 6 -8.11 -3.48 2.05
C VAL A 6 -7.55 -4.88 2.26
N PHE A 7 -6.54 -5.00 3.11
CA PHE A 7 -5.83 -6.26 3.37
C PHE A 7 -6.28 -6.88 4.68
N CYS A 8 -7.53 -7.33 4.72
CA CYS A 8 -8.11 -8.02 5.87
C CYS A 8 -8.85 -9.29 5.47
N GLY A 9 -8.92 -10.22 6.44
CA GLY A 9 -9.88 -11.33 6.41
C GLY A 9 -11.26 -10.89 6.94
N ASN A 10 -11.84 -11.65 7.87
CA ASN A 10 -13.21 -11.43 8.36
C ASN A 10 -13.31 -10.44 9.55
N CYS A 11 -12.40 -9.47 9.70
CA CYS A 11 -12.45 -8.49 10.79
C CYS A 11 -12.26 -7.07 10.27
N ASP A 12 -12.99 -6.11 10.83
CA ASP A 12 -12.91 -4.67 10.52
C ASP A 12 -12.07 -3.88 11.55
N CYS A 13 -11.11 -4.55 12.21
CA CYS A 13 -10.38 -4.03 13.37
C CYS A 13 -9.26 -3.01 13.06
N GLY A 14 -9.35 -2.29 11.93
CA GLY A 14 -8.32 -1.34 11.48
C GLY A 14 -7.37 -1.98 10.49
N CYS A 15 -7.81 -2.16 9.26
CA CYS A 15 -7.10 -2.95 8.26
C CYS A 15 -6.00 -2.17 7.55
N PRO A 16 -4.89 -2.82 7.18
CA PRO A 16 -3.97 -2.23 6.24
C PRO A 16 -4.70 -1.90 4.94
N THR A 17 -4.50 -0.70 4.41
CA THR A 17 -5.27 -0.19 3.29
C THR A 17 -4.38 0.53 2.29
N LEU A 18 -4.59 0.23 1.01
CA LEU A 18 -3.92 0.89 -0.10
C LEU A 18 -4.82 2.00 -0.65
N TYR A 19 -4.25 3.19 -0.79
CA TYR A 19 -4.88 4.35 -1.38
C TYR A 19 -4.02 4.97 -2.51
N VAL A 20 -4.69 5.71 -3.39
CA VAL A 20 -4.07 6.64 -4.33
C VAL A 20 -4.51 8.06 -4.01
N ASP A 21 -3.56 8.97 -3.85
CA ASP A 21 -3.78 10.39 -3.60
C ASP A 21 -3.31 11.26 -4.77
N GLU A 22 -4.18 11.48 -5.76
CA GLU A 22 -3.84 12.24 -6.97
C GLU A 22 -3.46 13.71 -6.69
N ALA A 23 -3.88 14.25 -5.55
CA ALA A 23 -3.52 15.59 -5.11
C ALA A 23 -2.08 15.67 -4.56
N ALA A 24 -1.43 14.54 -4.27
CA ALA A 24 -0.08 14.50 -3.74
C ALA A 24 0.99 14.68 -4.85
N PRO A 25 2.20 15.14 -4.48
CA PRO A 25 3.36 15.07 -5.36
C PRO A 25 3.55 13.68 -5.98
N ALA A 26 4.04 13.63 -7.22
CA ALA A 26 4.13 12.38 -7.99
C ALA A 26 4.92 11.27 -7.28
N ASP A 27 5.88 11.63 -6.44
CA ASP A 27 6.71 10.74 -5.63
C ASP A 27 6.03 10.26 -4.33
N GLN A 28 4.79 10.64 -4.06
CA GLN A 28 4.06 10.35 -2.81
C GLN A 28 2.59 9.96 -3.01
N ARG A 29 2.17 9.64 -4.24
CA ARG A 29 0.75 9.38 -4.56
C ARG A 29 0.22 8.06 -4.03
N VAL A 30 1.06 7.03 -3.91
CA VAL A 30 0.63 5.75 -3.37
C VAL A 30 0.79 5.79 -1.86
N VAL A 31 -0.28 5.48 -1.13
CA VAL A 31 -0.29 5.48 0.34
C VAL A 31 -0.71 4.10 0.83
N LEU A 32 0.16 3.44 1.60
CA LEU A 32 -0.17 2.23 2.35
C LEU A 32 -0.30 2.61 3.82
N THR A 33 -1.43 2.26 4.44
CA THR A 33 -1.61 2.37 5.88
C THR A 33 -1.50 1.00 6.52
N ASP A 34 -0.92 0.90 7.71
CA ASP A 34 -1.00 -0.30 8.54
C ASP A 34 -2.18 -0.22 9.52
N ASP A 35 -2.36 -1.28 10.30
CA ASP A 35 -3.41 -1.44 11.32
C ASP A 35 -3.20 -0.57 12.57
N PHE A 36 -2.01 -0.03 12.75
CA PHE A 36 -1.67 0.93 13.82
C PHE A 36 -1.80 2.38 13.37
N GLY A 37 -2.18 2.63 12.11
CA GLY A 37 -2.35 3.96 11.53
C GLY A 37 -1.05 4.60 11.01
N GLN A 38 0.06 3.87 11.00
CA GLN A 38 1.28 4.29 10.31
C GLN A 38 1.03 4.34 8.80
N ARG A 39 1.82 5.17 8.10
CA ARG A 39 1.62 5.42 6.68
C ARG A 39 2.95 5.47 5.96
N VAL A 40 3.03 4.73 4.86
CA VAL A 40 4.13 4.83 3.91
C VAL A 40 3.59 5.49 2.64
N ARG A 41 4.29 6.53 2.18
CA ARG A 41 4.00 7.19 0.89
C ARG A 41 5.12 6.89 -0.08
N MET A 42 4.77 6.64 -1.34
CA MET A 42 5.73 6.36 -2.40
C MET A 42 5.18 6.72 -3.77
N SER A 43 6.07 6.75 -4.77
CA SER A 43 5.66 6.91 -6.16
C SER A 43 4.94 5.66 -6.66
N SER A 44 4.18 5.79 -7.76
CA SER A 44 3.60 4.64 -8.45
C SER A 44 4.66 3.68 -8.98
N GLU A 45 5.83 4.20 -9.38
CA GLU A 45 6.96 3.39 -9.87
C GLU A 45 7.58 2.56 -8.75
N GLN A 46 7.80 3.14 -7.57
CA GLN A 46 8.30 2.41 -6.40
C GLN A 46 7.32 1.33 -5.97
N PHE A 47 6.02 1.64 -5.91
CA PHE A 47 5.00 0.64 -5.59
C PHE A 47 4.97 -0.50 -6.62
N ARG A 48 5.09 -0.19 -7.91
CA ARG A 48 5.19 -1.21 -8.97
C ARG A 48 6.38 -2.14 -8.74
N SER A 49 7.54 -1.60 -8.39
CA SER A 49 8.72 -2.42 -8.07
C SER A 49 8.43 -3.40 -6.93
N LEU A 50 7.83 -2.93 -5.83
CA LEU A 50 7.45 -3.79 -4.69
C LEU A 50 6.49 -4.90 -5.11
N VAL A 51 5.49 -4.59 -5.94
CA VAL A 51 4.54 -5.58 -6.45
C VAL A 51 5.22 -6.64 -7.31
N GLU A 52 6.20 -6.26 -8.14
CA GLU A 52 6.94 -7.22 -8.96
C GLU A 52 7.85 -8.11 -8.10
N GLU A 53 8.50 -7.57 -7.06
CA GLU A 53 9.24 -8.36 -6.07
C GLU A 53 8.34 -9.34 -5.32
N ALA A 54 7.14 -8.90 -4.91
CA ALA A 54 6.15 -9.75 -4.24
C ALA A 54 5.66 -10.87 -5.17
N LYS A 55 5.32 -10.57 -6.43
CA LYS A 55 4.92 -11.58 -7.43
C LYS A 55 6.03 -12.58 -7.74
N ALA A 56 7.29 -12.17 -7.62
CA ALA A 56 8.44 -13.06 -7.76
C ALA A 56 8.69 -13.94 -6.52
N GLY A 57 7.85 -13.85 -5.48
CA GLY A 57 7.97 -14.59 -4.22
C GLY A 57 9.13 -14.11 -3.34
N ARG A 58 9.78 -12.99 -3.68
CA ARG A 58 10.96 -12.51 -2.94
C ARG A 58 10.63 -11.95 -1.56
N LEU A 59 9.35 -11.64 -1.32
CA LEU A 59 8.85 -11.10 -0.06
C LEU A 59 8.09 -12.14 0.79
N ASP A 60 7.99 -13.40 0.35
CA ASP A 60 7.20 -14.44 1.03
C ASP A 60 7.76 -14.86 2.40
N HIS A 61 9.00 -14.44 2.70
CA HIS A 61 9.70 -14.77 3.94
C HIS A 61 9.79 -13.60 4.93
N VAL A 62 9.19 -12.45 4.61
CA VAL A 62 9.18 -11.26 5.46
C VAL A 62 8.07 -11.34 6.50
#